data_AF-A0A847IYJ5-F1
#
_entry.id   AF-A0A847IYJ5-F1
#
_cell.length_a   1.000
_cell.length_b   1.000
_cell.length_c   1.000
_cell.angle_alpha   90.00
_cell.angle_beta   90.00
_cell.angle_gamma   90.00
#
_symmetry.space_group_name_H-M   'P 1'
#
loop_
_entity.id
_entity.type
_entity.pdbx_description
1 polymer ?
#
loop_
_entity_poly.entity_id
_entity_poly.type
_entity_poly.pdbx_seq_one_letter_code
_entity_poly.pdbx_strand_id
1 'polypeptide(L)'
;MIKLKQIVLLFILTLSLNAFGQNNFNYELSLVPVSVTNLPGLHSYVFAQHNGKWLVIGGRKDGLHARQPFNSFPASQNNTDIYVVDVTNDQFWTSSVNSLPSGLKEQLQSTNMNFYQDADTLFIIGGYGFSETVNNHITHPYLTSVNVSGLI
;
A
#
# COMPACT_ATOMS: atom_id res chain seq x y z
N MET A 1 3.14 -57.33 12.66
CA MET A 1 3.32 -56.85 14.04
C MET A 1 4.60 -56.02 14.09
N ILE A 2 4.49 -54.72 14.38
CA ILE A 2 5.67 -53.86 14.55
C ILE A 2 6.31 -54.24 15.90
N LYS A 3 7.61 -54.54 15.91
CA LYS A 3 8.31 -54.92 17.15
C LYS A 3 8.56 -53.66 17.99
N LEU A 4 8.43 -53.75 19.32
CA LEU A 4 8.65 -52.64 20.25
C LEU A 4 9.97 -51.88 19.99
N LYS A 5 11.03 -52.60 19.60
CA LYS A 5 12.33 -52.00 19.19
C LYS A 5 12.23 -51.04 18.01
N GLN A 6 11.35 -51.32 17.03
CA GLN A 6 11.13 -50.45 15.88
C GLN A 6 10.38 -49.18 16.27
N ILE A 7 9.45 -49.27 17.24
CA ILE A 7 8.73 -48.11 17.79
C ILE A 7 9.69 -47.21 18.58
N VAL A 8 10.53 -47.81 19.43
CA VAL A 8 11.54 -47.07 20.20
C VAL A 8 12.55 -46.39 19.27
N LEU A 9 13.00 -47.08 18.22
CA LEU A 9 13.93 -46.50 17.26
C LEU A 9 13.32 -45.32 16.50
N LEU A 10 12.04 -45.43 16.08
CA LEU A 10 11.33 -44.35 15.42
C LEU A 10 11.15 -43.15 16.36
N PHE A 11 10.85 -43.39 17.63
CA PHE A 11 10.68 -42.33 18.64
C PHE A 11 11.99 -41.57 18.91
N ILE A 12 13.12 -42.29 18.98
CA ILE A 12 14.46 -41.67 19.09
C ILE A 12 14.80 -40.86 17.85
N LEU A 13 14.44 -41.33 16.66
CA LEU A 13 14.66 -40.61 15.40
C LEU A 13 13.84 -39.31 15.33
N THR A 14 12.61 -39.31 15.86
CA THR A 14 11.78 -38.09 15.90
C THR A 14 12.24 -37.08 16.95
N LEU A 15 12.80 -37.55 18.08
CA LEU A 15 13.32 -36.67 19.14
C LEU A 15 14.67 -36.02 18.77
N SER A 16 15.41 -36.58 17.82
CA SER A 16 16.72 -36.07 17.39
C SER A 16 16.64 -35.03 16.26
N LEU A 17 15.45 -34.83 15.67
CA LEU A 17 15.21 -33.77 14.70
C LEU A 17 14.85 -32.47 15.43
N ASN A 18 15.87 -31.78 15.96
CA ASN A 18 15.73 -30.36 16.29
C ASN A 18 15.68 -29.55 14.98
N ALA A 19 14.51 -29.52 14.35
CA ALA A 19 14.26 -28.69 13.18
C ALA A 19 14.08 -27.23 13.62
N PHE A 20 15.18 -26.50 13.78
CA PHE A 20 15.14 -25.05 13.91
C PHE A 20 14.84 -24.44 12.54
N GLY A 21 13.57 -24.14 12.27
CA GLY A 21 13.15 -23.46 11.05
C GLY A 21 13.43 -21.95 11.05
N GLN A 22 13.98 -21.42 12.15
CA GLN A 22 14.21 -19.99 12.35
C GLN A 22 15.63 -19.81 12.89
N ASN A 23 16.42 -18.98 12.21
CA ASN A 23 17.72 -18.54 12.70
C ASN A 23 17.51 -17.36 13.65
N ASN A 24 18.27 -17.31 14.74
CA ASN A 24 18.41 -16.06 15.50
C ASN A 24 19.19 -15.09 14.62
N PHE A 25 18.53 -14.04 14.12
CA PHE A 25 19.22 -12.93 13.46
C PHE A 25 20.00 -12.15 14.51
N ASN A 26 21.17 -11.64 14.14
CA ASN A 26 22.02 -10.82 15.03
C ASN A 26 21.50 -9.37 15.16
N TYR A 27 20.25 -9.13 14.78
CA TYR A 27 19.59 -7.83 14.76
C TYR A 27 18.11 -8.01 15.08
N GLU A 28 17.51 -6.95 15.61
CA GLU A 28 16.07 -6.83 15.82
C GLU A 28 15.52 -5.82 14.81
N LEU A 29 14.36 -6.12 14.23
CA LEU A 29 13.63 -5.19 13.39
C LEU A 29 12.46 -4.65 14.21
N SER A 30 12.42 -3.34 14.39
CA SER A 30 11.29 -2.65 15.01
C SER A 30 10.78 -1.57 14.08
N LEU A 31 9.46 -1.42 14.01
CA LEU A 31 8.79 -0.34 13.30
C LEU A 31 8.43 0.74 14.30
N VAL A 32 9.08 1.89 14.19
CA VAL A 32 8.72 3.09 14.97
C VAL A 32 7.77 3.92 14.10
N PRO A 33 6.51 4.14 14.53
CA PRO A 33 5.59 4.94 13.77
C PRO A 33 6.08 6.40 13.76
N VAL A 34 5.91 7.05 12.62
CA VAL A 34 6.06 8.49 12.50
C VAL A 34 4.68 9.08 12.32
N SER A 35 4.40 10.15 13.06
CA SER A 35 3.10 10.82 13.06
C SER A 35 3.28 12.24 12.56
N VAL A 36 2.37 12.68 11.69
CA VAL A 36 2.22 14.08 11.30
C VAL A 36 0.87 14.58 11.77
N THR A 37 0.85 15.70 12.49
CA THR A 37 -0.35 16.26 13.10
C THR A 37 -1.42 16.53 12.03
N ASN A 38 -2.64 16.01 12.26
CA ASN A 38 -3.79 16.12 11.35
C ASN A 38 -3.66 15.45 9.97
N LEU A 39 -2.59 14.69 9.70
CA LEU A 39 -2.51 13.88 8.49
C LEU A 39 -3.53 12.74 8.56
N PRO A 40 -4.47 12.62 7.59
CA PRO A 40 -5.48 11.57 7.64
C PRO A 40 -4.89 10.19 7.37
N GLY A 41 -5.51 9.16 7.94
CA GLY A 41 -5.19 7.78 7.61
C GLY A 41 -5.55 7.45 6.17
N LEU A 42 -4.61 6.86 5.43
CA LEU A 42 -4.82 6.37 4.07
C LEU A 42 -4.42 4.91 3.99
N HIS A 43 -5.13 4.15 3.17
CA HIS A 43 -4.83 2.75 2.91
C HIS A 43 -4.70 2.48 1.40
N SER A 44 -3.74 1.61 1.03
CA SER A 44 -3.51 1.18 -0.36
C SER A 44 -3.28 2.34 -1.33
N TYR A 45 -2.47 3.31 -0.91
CA TYR A 45 -2.04 4.49 -1.67
C TYR A 45 -0.74 4.23 -2.44
N VAL A 46 -0.44 5.14 -3.37
CA VAL A 46 0.86 5.25 -4.05
C VAL A 46 1.78 6.15 -3.24
N PHE A 47 3.08 5.83 -3.23
CA PHE A 47 4.11 6.58 -2.51
C PHE A 47 5.32 6.89 -3.40
N ALA A 48 5.86 8.10 -3.27
CA ALA A 48 7.18 8.51 -3.76
C ALA A 48 7.85 9.46 -2.76
N GLN A 49 9.13 9.74 -2.95
CA GLN A 49 9.88 10.66 -2.10
C GLN A 49 10.86 11.53 -2.88
N HIS A 50 11.04 12.78 -2.43
CA HIS A 50 12.05 13.70 -2.94
C HIS A 50 12.48 14.66 -1.82
N ASN A 51 13.80 14.89 -1.69
CA ASN A 51 14.39 15.79 -0.69
C ASN A 51 13.82 15.64 0.74
N GLY A 52 13.63 14.39 1.19
CA GLY A 52 13.13 14.08 2.53
C GLY A 52 11.61 14.26 2.73
N LYS A 53 10.87 14.69 1.70
CA LYS A 53 9.40 14.75 1.72
C LYS A 53 8.80 13.55 1.01
N TRP A 54 7.57 13.22 1.39
CA TRP A 54 6.79 12.13 0.80
C TRP A 54 5.69 12.69 -0.10
N LEU A 55 5.47 12.05 -1.24
CA LEU A 55 4.33 12.25 -2.11
C LEU A 55 3.39 11.05 -1.96
N VAL A 56 2.13 11.31 -1.63
CA VAL A 56 1.10 10.27 -1.47
C VAL A 56 -0.07 10.55 -2.41
N ILE A 57 -0.47 9.56 -3.19
CA ILE A 57 -1.54 9.67 -4.19
C ILE A 57 -2.50 8.48 -4.09
N GLY A 58 -3.80 8.74 -4.22
CA GLY A 58 -4.84 7.72 -4.23
C GLY A 58 -4.97 6.96 -2.92
N GLY A 59 -5.49 5.73 -3.00
CA GLY A 59 -5.86 4.96 -1.83
C GLY A 59 -7.23 5.37 -1.28
N ARG A 60 -7.51 4.95 -0.04
CA ARG A 60 -8.83 5.09 0.59
C ARG A 60 -8.74 5.65 1.99
N LYS A 61 -9.78 6.38 2.38
CA LYS A 61 -9.93 7.08 3.66
C LYS A 61 -10.56 6.21 4.77
N ASP A 62 -11.21 5.10 4.40
CA ASP A 62 -11.91 4.20 5.34
C ASP A 62 -11.07 3.02 5.87
N GLY A 63 -9.82 2.87 5.40
CA GLY A 63 -8.93 1.82 5.87
C GLY A 63 -9.35 0.42 5.41
N LEU A 64 -9.77 -0.43 6.37
CA LEU A 64 -10.17 -1.81 6.11
C LEU A 64 -11.55 -1.86 5.44
N HIS A 65 -11.63 -2.55 4.31
CA HIS A 65 -12.88 -2.71 3.56
C HIS A 65 -13.99 -3.35 4.39
N ALA A 66 -15.21 -2.82 4.22
CA ALA A 66 -16.41 -3.53 4.62
C ALA A 66 -16.51 -4.85 3.83
N ARG A 67 -16.70 -5.97 4.53
CA ARG A 67 -16.90 -7.31 3.94
C ARG A 67 -18.32 -7.47 3.37
N GLN A 68 -18.75 -6.50 2.56
CA GLN A 68 -20.08 -6.39 1.96
C GLN A 68 -19.90 -6.24 0.44
N PRO A 69 -20.30 -7.21 -0.39
CA PRO A 69 -19.96 -7.23 -1.82
C PRO A 69 -20.30 -5.94 -2.59
N PHE A 70 -21.44 -5.32 -2.28
CA PHE A 70 -21.93 -4.11 -2.94
C PHE A 70 -21.34 -2.80 -2.37
N ASN A 71 -20.59 -2.86 -1.27
CA ASN A 71 -20.06 -1.69 -0.57
C ASN A 71 -18.60 -1.86 -0.11
N SER A 72 -17.84 -2.76 -0.74
CA SER A 72 -16.42 -2.93 -0.40
C SER A 72 -15.55 -1.77 -0.90
N PHE A 73 -16.00 -1.02 -1.92
CA PHE A 73 -15.27 0.10 -2.51
C PHE A 73 -16.15 1.33 -2.80
N PRO A 74 -16.85 1.90 -1.81
CA PRO A 74 -17.64 3.11 -2.02
C PRO A 74 -16.77 4.24 -2.56
N ALA A 75 -17.23 4.92 -3.62
CA ALA A 75 -16.54 6.04 -4.24
C ALA A 75 -16.36 7.21 -3.25
N SER A 76 -17.28 7.36 -2.29
CA SER A 76 -17.20 8.38 -1.22
C SER A 76 -16.01 8.21 -0.27
N GLN A 77 -15.34 7.04 -0.31
CA GLN A 77 -14.16 6.76 0.51
C GLN A 77 -12.85 6.80 -0.30
N ASN A 78 -12.93 7.12 -1.59
CA ASN A 78 -11.73 7.34 -2.41
C ASN A 78 -10.95 8.55 -1.88
N ASN A 79 -9.63 8.46 -1.93
CA ASN A 79 -8.79 9.60 -1.69
C ASN A 79 -8.74 10.50 -2.93
N THR A 80 -9.31 11.70 -2.83
CA THR A 80 -9.35 12.70 -3.91
C THR A 80 -8.23 13.74 -3.81
N ASP A 81 -7.30 13.55 -2.88
CA ASP A 81 -6.26 14.52 -2.54
C ASP A 81 -4.88 13.89 -2.74
N ILE A 82 -3.99 14.64 -3.39
CA ILE A 82 -2.54 14.39 -3.43
C ILE A 82 -1.95 15.05 -2.18
N TYR A 83 -1.11 14.34 -1.44
CA TYR A 83 -0.44 14.86 -0.24
C TYR A 83 1.06 15.00 -0.49
N VAL A 84 1.62 16.13 -0.08
CA VAL A 84 3.06 16.31 0.13
C VAL A 84 3.27 16.38 1.64
N VAL A 85 4.01 15.42 2.20
CA VAL A 85 4.22 15.28 3.64
C VAL A 85 5.67 15.61 3.97
N ASP A 86 5.87 16.64 4.79
CA ASP A 86 7.14 16.99 5.40
C ASP A 86 7.16 16.49 6.84
N VAL A 87 7.71 15.30 7.00
CA VAL A 87 7.84 14.63 8.28
C VAL A 87 8.76 15.38 9.25
N THR A 88 9.78 16.07 8.73
CA THR A 88 10.78 16.76 9.58
C THR A 88 10.18 17.98 10.25
N ASN A 89 9.28 18.67 9.55
CA ASN A 89 8.65 19.90 10.02
C ASN A 89 7.22 19.71 10.56
N ASP A 90 6.73 18.47 10.66
CA ASP A 90 5.35 18.15 11.08
C ASP A 90 4.29 18.88 10.23
N GLN A 91 4.47 18.88 8.91
CA GLN A 91 3.62 19.61 7.97
C GLN A 91 3.20 18.76 6.78
N PHE A 92 2.05 19.09 6.19
CA PHE A 92 1.66 18.56 4.90
C PHE A 92 0.85 19.59 4.10
N TRP A 93 0.87 19.43 2.78
CA TRP A 93 0.08 20.21 1.84
C TRP A 93 -0.73 19.26 0.96
N THR A 94 -1.84 19.76 0.42
CA THR A 94 -2.70 18.97 -0.46
C THR A 94 -3.04 19.70 -1.75
N SER A 95 -3.30 18.91 -2.80
CA SER A 95 -3.93 19.37 -4.03
C SER A 95 -4.94 18.34 -4.51
N SER A 96 -6.07 18.78 -5.05
CA SER A 96 -7.14 17.86 -5.43
C SER A 96 -6.95 17.29 -6.84
N VAL A 97 -7.10 15.97 -6.99
CA VAL A 97 -7.13 15.29 -8.29
C VAL A 97 -8.34 15.70 -9.14
N ASN A 98 -9.35 16.34 -8.54
CA ASN A 98 -10.54 16.82 -9.25
C ASN A 98 -10.24 17.94 -10.26
N SER A 99 -9.07 18.57 -10.16
CA SER A 99 -8.60 19.57 -11.14
C SER A 99 -8.00 18.94 -12.41
N LEU A 100 -7.74 17.63 -12.39
CA LEU A 100 -7.10 16.90 -13.49
C LEU A 100 -8.13 16.46 -14.55
N PRO A 101 -7.70 16.18 -15.79
CA PRO A 101 -8.53 15.52 -16.78
C PRO A 101 -9.15 14.21 -16.25
N SER A 102 -10.37 13.90 -16.67
CA SER A 102 -11.19 12.81 -16.09
C SER A 102 -10.45 11.47 -15.97
N GLY A 103 -9.72 11.06 -17.02
CA GLY A 103 -8.97 9.80 -16.98
C GLY A 103 -7.89 9.75 -15.88
N LEU A 104 -7.22 10.88 -15.63
CA LEU A 104 -6.23 11.00 -14.55
C LEU A 104 -6.92 11.12 -13.19
N LYS A 105 -7.96 11.97 -13.06
CA LYS A 105 -8.76 12.09 -11.82
C LYS A 105 -9.21 10.70 -11.36
N GLU A 106 -9.84 9.94 -12.26
CA GLU A 106 -10.44 8.65 -11.93
C GLU A 106 -9.39 7.60 -11.56
N GLN A 107 -8.26 7.54 -12.27
CA GLN A 107 -7.18 6.63 -11.89
C GLN A 107 -6.54 7.05 -10.56
N LEU A 108 -6.17 8.31 -10.39
CA LEU A 108 -5.38 8.76 -9.24
C LEU A 108 -6.18 8.82 -7.93
N GLN A 109 -7.51 8.73 -7.98
CA GLN A 109 -8.36 8.51 -6.79
C GLN A 109 -8.59 7.03 -6.46
N SER A 110 -8.12 6.10 -7.30
CA SER A 110 -8.37 4.67 -7.13
C SER A 110 -7.51 4.07 -6.01
N THR A 111 -7.76 2.81 -5.66
CA THR A 111 -7.02 2.09 -4.62
C THR A 111 -6.18 0.95 -5.19
N ASN A 112 -5.12 0.58 -4.46
CA ASN A 112 -4.28 -0.58 -4.77
C ASN A 112 -3.65 -0.51 -6.18
N MET A 113 -3.21 0.69 -6.57
CA MET A 113 -2.36 0.88 -7.75
C MET A 113 -0.99 0.26 -7.48
N ASN A 114 -0.39 -0.34 -8.51
CA ASN A 114 1.02 -0.70 -8.44
C ASN A 114 1.85 0.52 -8.82
N PHE A 115 2.99 0.70 -8.18
CA PHE A 115 3.84 1.86 -8.43
C PHE A 115 5.31 1.55 -8.25
N TYR A 116 6.15 2.32 -8.95
CA TYR A 116 7.60 2.28 -8.82
C TYR A 116 8.16 3.67 -9.11
N GLN A 117 9.00 4.18 -8.22
CA GLN A 117 9.74 5.40 -8.46
C GLN A 117 11.13 5.05 -9.02
N ASP A 118 11.44 5.58 -10.20
CA ASP A 118 12.78 5.58 -10.80
C ASP A 118 13.31 7.00 -10.86
N ALA A 119 14.35 7.30 -10.07
CA ALA A 119 14.88 8.64 -9.88
C ALA A 119 13.76 9.66 -9.57
N ASP A 120 13.54 10.65 -10.45
CA ASP A 120 12.54 11.71 -10.29
C ASP A 120 11.18 11.38 -10.92
N THR A 121 11.01 10.19 -11.47
CA THR A 121 9.77 9.76 -12.12
C THR A 121 9.09 8.66 -11.33
N LEU A 122 7.84 8.91 -10.93
CA LEU A 122 6.97 7.90 -10.33
C LEU A 122 6.07 7.31 -11.43
N PHE A 123 6.18 6.00 -11.64
CA PHE A 123 5.29 5.24 -12.50
C PHE A 123 4.17 4.60 -11.70
N ILE A 124 2.94 4.72 -12.20
CA ILE A 124 1.72 4.23 -11.57
C ILE A 124 0.93 3.42 -12.60
N ILE A 125 0.55 2.19 -12.25
CA ILE A 125 -0.22 1.31 -13.13
C ILE A 125 -1.43 0.71 -12.42
N GLY A 126 -2.54 0.62 -13.15
CA GLY A 126 -3.73 -0.03 -12.64
C GLY A 126 -4.48 0.84 -11.63
N GLY A 127 -4.98 0.17 -10.60
CA GLY A 127 -5.85 0.75 -9.57
C GLY A 127 -7.31 0.38 -9.78
N TYR A 128 -8.00 0.03 -8.70
CA TYR A 128 -9.43 -0.32 -8.72
C TYR A 128 -10.26 0.80 -8.10
N GLY A 129 -11.29 1.25 -8.81
CA GLY A 129 -12.11 2.37 -8.37
C GLY A 129 -13.37 2.53 -9.22
N PHE A 130 -14.30 3.36 -8.73
CA PHE A 130 -15.46 3.76 -9.51
C PHE A 130 -15.04 4.77 -10.59
N SER A 131 -15.39 4.48 -11.83
CA SER A 131 -15.29 5.40 -12.96
C SER A 131 -16.67 6.01 -13.23
N GLU A 132 -16.78 7.33 -13.10
CA GLU A 132 -18.00 8.05 -13.48
C GLU A 132 -18.22 7.95 -15.00
N THR A 133 -17.13 7.97 -15.77
CA THR A 133 -17.13 7.85 -17.24
C THR A 133 -17.75 6.53 -17.71
N VAL A 134 -17.44 5.42 -17.04
CA VAL A 134 -17.96 4.08 -17.36
C VAL A 134 -19.24 3.77 -16.56
N ASN A 135 -19.53 4.55 -15.52
CA ASN A 135 -20.57 4.30 -14.53
C ASN A 135 -20.46 2.89 -13.91
N ASN A 136 -19.23 2.47 -13.60
CA ASN A 136 -18.96 1.17 -12.99
C ASN A 136 -17.61 1.18 -12.26
N HIS A 137 -17.42 0.22 -11.35
CA HIS A 137 -16.09 -0.08 -10.84
C HIS A 137 -15.25 -0.80 -11.89
N ILE A 138 -14.04 -0.30 -12.10
CA ILE A 138 -13.10 -0.86 -13.06
C ILE A 138 -11.70 -0.94 -12.46
N THR A 139 -10.86 -1.77 -13.06
CA THR A 139 -9.41 -1.59 -12.97
C THR A 139 -8.96 -0.66 -14.09
N HIS A 140 -8.30 0.44 -13.75
CA HIS A 140 -7.88 1.44 -14.72
C HIS A 140 -6.78 0.89 -15.65
N PRO A 141 -6.91 1.02 -16.99
CA PRO A 141 -5.97 0.41 -17.94
C PRO A 141 -4.75 1.31 -18.26
N TYR A 142 -4.37 2.21 -17.35
CA TYR A 142 -3.40 3.27 -17.64
C TYR A 142 -2.05 3.01 -16.95
N LEU A 143 -0.99 3.42 -17.65
CA LEU A 143 0.34 3.69 -17.09
C LEU A 143 0.51 5.21 -17.04
N THR A 144 0.60 5.75 -15.83
CA THR A 144 0.73 7.19 -15.57
C THR A 144 2.11 7.46 -14.97
N SER A 145 2.81 8.45 -15.51
CA SER A 145 4.07 8.96 -14.96
C SER A 145 3.85 10.29 -14.27
N VAL A 146 4.48 10.49 -13.13
CA VAL A 146 4.47 11.74 -12.35
C VAL A 146 5.90 12.23 -12.18
N ASN A 147 6.17 13.49 -12.50
CA ASN A 147 7.41 14.15 -12.13
C ASN A 147 7.34 14.52 -10.64
N VAL A 148 8.17 13.91 -9.80
CA VAL A 148 8.05 13.99 -8.34
C VAL A 148 8.52 15.35 -7.83
N SER A 149 9.69 15.82 -8.29
CA SER A 149 10.22 17.14 -7.91
C SER A 149 9.31 18.30 -8.31
N GLY A 150 8.51 18.17 -9.37
CA GLY A 150 7.53 19.17 -9.78
C GLY A 150 6.31 19.29 -8.85
N LEU A 151 6.13 18.36 -7.92
CA LEU A 151 5.07 18.38 -6.90
C LEU A 151 5.57 18.69 -5.49
N ILE A 152 6.89 18.58 -5.22
CA ILE A 152 7.51 18.65 -3.90
C ILE A 152 8.30 19.95 -3.67
#